data_AF-A0A165NPC5-F1
#
_entry.id   AF-A0A165NPC5-F1
#
_cell.length_a   1.000
_cell.length_b   1.000
_cell.length_c   1.000
_cell.angle_alpha   90.00
_cell.angle_beta   90.00
_cell.angle_gamma   90.00
#
_symmetry.space_group_name_H-M   'P 1'
#
loop_
_entity.id
_entity.type
_entity.pdbx_description
1 polymer ?
#
loop_
_entity_poly.entity_id
_entity_poly.type
_entity_poly.pdbx_seq_one_letter_code
_entity_poly.pdbx_strand_id
1 'polypeptide(L)' 'MSEKPSGKLSNVEFEMMVDEMIRTLPYTIKYHVELSKLYKSRYDSLIAAGFSDKEALEIVKARGIE' A
#
# COMPACT_ATOMS: atom_id res chain seq x y z
N MET A 1 -8.62 41.61 -1.59
CA MET A 1 -7.37 41.10 -2.17
C MET A 1 -7.47 39.58 -2.18
N SER A 2 -7.30 38.95 -3.35
CA SER A 2 -7.42 37.50 -3.51
C SER A 2 -6.12 36.85 -3.03
N GLU A 3 -6.14 36.32 -1.80
CA GLU A 3 -5.05 35.50 -1.29
C GLU A 3 -5.06 34.16 -2.03
N LYS A 4 -4.12 34.00 -2.96
CA LYS A 4 -3.84 32.69 -3.55
C LYS A 4 -3.32 31.77 -2.44
N PRO A 5 -3.89 30.56 -2.24
CA PRO A 5 -3.40 29.64 -1.23
C PRO A 5 -1.93 29.31 -1.53
N SER A 6 -1.06 29.51 -0.54
CA SER A 6 0.40 29.41 -0.65
C SER A 6 0.91 27.99 -0.95
N GLY A 7 0.01 27.01 -1.05
CA GLY A 7 0.33 25.58 -1.22
C GLY A 7 1.05 24.97 -0.02
N LYS A 8 1.27 25.72 1.05
CA LYS A 8 1.94 25.28 2.27
C LYS A 8 0.91 25.09 3.37
N LEU A 9 0.93 23.91 4.01
CA LEU A 9 0.14 23.63 5.20
C LEU A 9 0.53 24.59 6.32
N SER A 10 -0.47 25.11 7.04
CA SER A 10 -0.22 25.74 8.34
C SER A 10 0.29 24.70 9.35
N ASN A 11 0.94 25.15 10.42
CA ASN A 11 1.45 24.26 11.46
C ASN A 11 0.34 23.37 12.05
N VAL A 12 -0.86 23.93 12.24
CA VAL A 12 -2.02 23.20 12.76
C VAL A 12 -2.48 22.13 11.78
N GLU A 13 -2.58 22.44 10.49
CA GLU A 13 -2.97 21.46 9.47
C GLU A 13 -1.93 20.34 9.33
N PHE A 14 -0.65 20.66 9.51
CA PHE A 14 0.42 19.66 9.53
C PHE A 14 0.32 18.72 10.73
N GLU A 15 0.11 19.27 11.94
CA GLU A 15 -0.10 18.48 13.15
C GLU A 15 -1.31 17.55 13.03
N MET A 16 -2.44 18.06 12.52
CA MET A 16 -3.63 17.24 12.25
C MET A 16 -3.35 16.09 11.26
N MET A 17 -2.55 16.33 10.23
CA MET A 17 -2.16 15.30 9.26
C MET A 17 -1.26 14.24 9.90
N VAL A 18 -0.33 14.64 10.77
CA VAL A 18 0.55 13.71 11.50
C VAL A 18 -0.27 12.86 12.48
N ASP A 19 -1.20 13.46 13.22
CA ASP A 19 -2.08 12.74 14.15
C ASP A 19 -2.95 11.71 13.42
N GLU A 20 -3.50 12.09 12.27
CA GLU A 20 -4.27 11.17 11.43
C GLU A 20 -3.41 10.02 10.89
N MET A 21 -2.18 10.31 10.49
CA MET A 21 -1.24 9.28 10.04
C MET A 21 -0.92 8.31 11.17
N ILE A 22 -0.61 8.81 12.37
CA ILE A 22 -0.35 7.98 13.55
C ILE A 22 -1.57 7.09 13.87
N ARG A 23 -2.78 7.64 13.75
CA ARG A 23 -4.03 6.91 13.99
C ARG A 23 -4.25 5.79 12.98
N THR A 24 -3.97 6.02 11.70
CA THR A 24 -4.28 5.09 10.60
C THR A 24 -3.18 4.08 10.33
N LEU A 25 -1.93 4.43 10.62
CA LEU A 25 -0.75 3.60 10.33
C LEU A 25 -0.84 2.17 10.88
N PRO A 26 -1.31 1.91 12.12
CA PRO A 26 -1.45 0.54 12.62
C PRO A 26 -2.42 -0.31 11.80
N TYR A 27 -3.50 0.29 11.29
CA TYR A 27 -4.46 -0.40 10.43
C TYR A 27 -3.82 -0.69 9.07
N THR A 28 -3.16 0.30 8.47
CA THR A 28 -2.43 0.15 7.20
C THR A 28 -1.37 -0.95 7.29
N ILE A 29 -0.63 -1.03 8.39
CA ILE A 29 0.35 -2.11 8.65
C ILE A 29 -0.35 -3.47 8.65
N LYS A 30 -1.44 -3.63 9.41
CA LYS A 30 -2.19 -4.90 9.46
C LYS A 30 -2.73 -5.29 8.09
N TYR A 31 -3.27 -4.34 7.35
CA TYR A 31 -3.77 -4.54 6.00
C TYR A 31 -2.66 -5.07 5.07
N HIS A 32 -1.48 -4.45 5.07
CA HIS A 32 -0.35 -4.93 4.26
C HIS A 32 0.18 -6.29 4.70
N VAL A 33 0.15 -6.62 6.00
CA VAL A 33 0.50 -7.96 6.49
C VAL A 33 -0.45 -9.00 5.91
N GLU A 34 -1.76 -8.78 5.95
CA GLU A 34 -2.71 -9.75 5.39
C GLU A 34 -2.60 -9.85 3.85
N LEU A 35 -2.44 -8.73 3.16
CA LEU A 35 -2.16 -8.72 1.72
C LEU A 35 -0.91 -9.52 1.36
N SER A 36 0.17 -9.41 2.14
CA SER A 36 1.41 -10.14 1.87
C SER A 36 1.21 -11.66 1.86
N LYS A 37 0.34 -12.18 2.74
CA LYS A 37 0.02 -13.61 2.80
C LYS A 37 -0.75 -14.05 1.56
N LEU A 38 -1.70 -13.23 1.11
CA LEU A 38 -2.47 -13.49 -0.10
C LEU A 38 -1.57 -13.48 -1.34
N TYR A 39 -0.66 -12.51 -1.46
CA TYR A 39 0.33 -12.46 -2.55
C TYR A 39 1.23 -13.69 -2.54
N LYS A 40 1.69 -14.12 -1.37
CA LYS A 40 2.50 -15.33 -1.23
C LYS A 40 1.73 -16.57 -1.65
N SER A 41 0.48 -16.73 -1.23
CA SER A 41 -0.37 -17.85 -1.61
C SER A 41 -0.61 -17.93 -3.12
N ARG A 42 -0.84 -16.78 -3.79
CA ARG A 42 -0.96 -16.73 -5.25
C ARG A 42 0.36 -17.10 -5.94
N TYR A 43 1.49 -16.57 -5.47
CA TYR A 43 2.80 -16.94 -5.99
C TYR A 43 3.04 -18.46 -5.86
N ASP A 44 2.79 -19.04 -4.69
CA ASP A 44 2.98 -20.48 -4.44
C ASP A 44 2.09 -21.33 -5.35
N SER A 45 0.87 -20.87 -5.62
CA SER A 45 -0.05 -21.53 -6.55
C SER A 45 0.47 -21.49 -8.00
N LEU A 46 1.12 -20.40 -8.41
CA LEU A 46 1.73 -20.27 -9.74
C LEU A 46 2.96 -21.18 -9.85
N ILE A 47 3.81 -21.24 -8.83
CA ILE A 47 4.95 -22.18 -8.82
C ILE A 47 4.44 -23.63 -8.90
N ALA A 48 3.41 -23.98 -8.13
CA ALA A 48 2.82 -25.32 -8.17
C ALA A 48 2.19 -25.67 -9.53
N ALA A 49 1.70 -24.67 -10.27
CA ALA A 49 1.20 -24.84 -11.63
C ALA A 49 2.31 -24.93 -12.70
N GLY A 50 3.59 -24.81 -12.31
CA GLY A 50 4.74 -24.97 -13.18
C GLY A 50 5.27 -23.69 -13.82
N PHE A 51 4.81 -22.51 -13.36
CA PHE A 51 5.39 -21.25 -13.78
C PHE A 51 6.79 -21.08 -13.18
N SER A 52 7.69 -20.40 -13.90
CA SER A 52 8.98 -20.00 -13.34
C SER A 52 8.82 -18.89 -12.29
N ASP A 53 9.80 -18.75 -11.40
CA ASP A 53 9.81 -17.68 -10.39
C ASP A 53 9.62 -16.29 -11.01
N LYS A 54 10.27 -16.03 -12.14
CA LYS A 54 10.19 -14.76 -12.83
C LYS A 54 8.77 -14.49 -13.33
N GLU A 55 8.13 -15.48 -13.95
CA GLU A 55 6.76 -15.34 -14.44
C GLU A 55 5.75 -15.19 -13.29
N ALA A 56 5.90 -16.00 -12.24
CA ALA A 56 5.03 -15.93 -11.08
C ALA A 56 5.09 -14.55 -10.40
N LEU A 57 6.29 -13.98 -10.24
CA LEU A 57 6.45 -12.63 -9.68
C LEU A 57 5.86 -11.55 -10.58
N GLU A 58 6.07 -11.62 -11.89
CA GLU A 58 5.50 -10.62 -12.81
C GLU A 58 3.97 -10.68 -12.83
N ILE A 59 3.37 -11.88 -12.75
CA ILE A 59 1.92 -12.05 -12.65
C ILE A 59 1.38 -11.45 -11.34
N VAL A 60 2.04 -11.73 -10.22
CA VAL A 60 1.62 -11.19 -8.90
C VAL A 60 1.73 -9.67 -8.87
N LYS A 61 2.78 -9.07 -9.46
CA LYS A 61 2.93 -7.61 -9.56
C LYS A 61 1.88 -6.98 -10.46
N ALA A 62 1.65 -7.55 -11.65
CA ALA A 62 0.81 -6.95 -12.68
C ALA A 62 -0.68 -7.01 -12.35
N ARG A 63 -1.12 -8.07 -11.66
CA ARG A 63 -2.55 -8.30 -11.37
C ARG A 63 -2.93 -8.14 -9.91
N GLY A 64 -1.95 -7.95 -9.02
CA GLY A 64 -2.18 -7.71 -7.61
C GLY A 64 -3.25 -8.64 -7.00
N ILE A 65 -3.97 -8.13 -6.01
CA ILE A 65 -5.26 -8.65 -5.55
C ILE A 65 -6.21 -7.48 -5.76
N GLU A 66 -7.32 -7.70 -6.47
CA GLU A 66 -8.39 -6.71 -6.62
C GLU A 66 -9.12 -6.48 -5.29
#